data_AF-A0A9N9GLF2-F1
#
_entry.id   AF-A0A9N9GLF2-F1
#
_cell.length_a   1.000
_cell.length_b   1.000
_cell.length_c   1.000
_cell.angle_alpha   90.00
_cell.angle_beta   90.00
_cell.angle_gamma   90.00
#
_symmetry.space_group_name_H-M   'P 1'
#
loop_
_entity.id
_entity.type
_entity.pdbx_description
1 polymer ?
#
loop_
_entity_poly.entity_id
_entity_poly.type
_entity_poly.pdbx_seq_one_letter_code
_entity_poly.pdbx_strand_id
1 'polypeptide(L)'
;MPAIAKIPETVSEYETIVSYLQSNTIPHNIQNNRVSKANFIRRCKKFLIDERNILYVSTVRDNTEKRRRVVPKYDEELRTLILERFHDQANHRSYHKTYAAISENHIGITQEEVQEYVNKCTACRLCQEPLGNISKSTLDFHEFVENNNEFAWLLTCVCTFSKFLIAVPMKNKDVFKILGSTSNTSK
;
A
#
# COMPACT_ATOMS: atom_id res chain seq x y z
N MET A 1 -20.87 3.72 12.70
CA MET A 1 -20.26 3.26 11.43
C MET A 1 -20.99 2.00 10.99
N PRO A 2 -21.37 1.84 9.70
CA PRO A 2 -22.01 0.61 9.24
C PRO A 2 -21.05 -0.57 9.46
N ALA A 3 -21.57 -1.67 10.01
CA ALA A 3 -20.80 -2.88 10.29
C ALA A 3 -20.18 -3.41 8.99
N ILE A 4 -18.85 -3.54 8.99
CA ILE A 4 -18.07 -4.08 7.87
C ILE A 4 -18.66 -5.45 7.51
N ALA A 5 -18.94 -5.68 6.22
CA ALA A 5 -19.44 -6.96 5.75
C ALA A 5 -18.40 -8.05 6.04
N LYS A 6 -18.83 -9.19 6.60
CA LYS A 6 -17.95 -10.33 6.85
C LYS A 6 -17.43 -10.86 5.52
N ILE A 7 -16.14 -10.69 5.29
CA ILE A 7 -15.43 -11.11 4.07
C ILE A 7 -15.44 -12.64 3.98
N PRO A 8 -15.56 -13.22 2.77
CA PRO A 8 -15.44 -14.67 2.59
C PRO A 8 -14.05 -15.16 3.02
N GLU A 9 -14.02 -16.14 3.91
CA GLU A 9 -12.77 -16.71 4.44
C GLU A 9 -12.24 -17.88 3.60
N THR A 10 -13.12 -18.57 2.87
CA THR A 10 -12.81 -19.75 2.07
C THR A 10 -13.24 -19.58 0.61
N VAL A 11 -12.62 -20.35 -0.27
CA VAL A 11 -12.96 -20.39 -1.71
C VAL A 11 -14.43 -20.77 -1.88
N SER A 12 -14.88 -21.82 -1.19
CA SER A 12 -16.27 -22.29 -1.24
C SER A 12 -17.27 -21.23 -0.79
N GLU A 13 -16.98 -20.45 0.27
CA GLU A 13 -17.84 -19.33 0.67
C GLU A 13 -17.91 -18.24 -0.40
N TYR A 14 -16.78 -17.91 -1.01
CA TYR A 14 -16.71 -16.90 -2.06
C TYR A 14 -17.53 -17.31 -3.28
N GLU A 15 -17.31 -18.52 -3.78
CA GLU A 15 -18.04 -19.10 -4.92
C GLU A 15 -19.54 -19.21 -4.65
N THR A 16 -19.90 -19.57 -3.42
CA THR A 16 -21.31 -19.65 -3.00
C THR A 16 -22.00 -18.28 -3.07
N ILE A 17 -21.32 -17.22 -2.63
CA ILE A 17 -21.86 -15.85 -2.70
C ILE A 17 -21.95 -15.39 -4.15
N VAL A 18 -20.91 -15.63 -4.96
CA VAL A 18 -20.90 -15.29 -6.38
C VAL A 18 -22.04 -16.00 -7.13
N SER A 19 -22.18 -17.32 -6.92
CA SER A 19 -23.25 -18.13 -7.53
C SER A 19 -24.63 -17.59 -7.17
N TYR A 20 -24.86 -17.26 -5.89
CA TYR A 20 -26.12 -16.65 -5.46
C TYR A 20 -26.37 -15.29 -6.14
N LEU A 21 -25.34 -14.44 -6.28
CA LEU A 21 -25.50 -13.13 -6.91
C LEU A 21 -25.73 -13.22 -8.43
N GLN A 22 -25.24 -14.27 -9.09
CA GLN A 22 -25.47 -14.51 -10.52
C GLN A 22 -26.85 -15.11 -10.81
N SER A 23 -27.23 -16.17 -10.08
CA SER A 23 -28.39 -17.00 -10.44
C SER A 23 -29.55 -16.89 -9.45
N ASN A 24 -29.40 -16.13 -8.36
CA ASN A 24 -30.32 -16.10 -7.21
C ASN A 24 -30.57 -17.49 -6.57
N THR A 25 -29.69 -18.46 -6.82
CA THR A 25 -29.84 -19.83 -6.30
C THR A 25 -29.29 -19.92 -4.88
N ILE A 26 -30.11 -20.42 -3.96
CA ILE A 26 -29.73 -20.59 -2.55
C ILE A 26 -29.09 -21.97 -2.37
N PRO A 27 -27.96 -22.09 -1.68
CA PRO A 27 -27.32 -23.38 -1.43
C PRO A 27 -28.23 -24.39 -0.71
N HIS A 28 -28.26 -25.64 -1.18
CA HIS A 28 -29.14 -26.69 -0.65
C HIS A 28 -28.98 -26.94 0.85
N ASN A 29 -27.74 -26.83 1.36
CA ASN A 29 -27.43 -27.00 2.78
C ASN A 29 -28.11 -25.96 3.70
N ILE A 30 -28.52 -24.79 3.17
CA ILE A 30 -29.18 -23.74 3.97
C ILE A 30 -30.64 -23.49 3.58
N GLN A 31 -31.14 -24.11 2.51
CA GLN A 31 -32.51 -23.89 2.02
C GLN A 31 -33.58 -24.20 3.07
N ASN A 32 -33.38 -25.26 3.85
CA ASN A 32 -34.36 -25.77 4.82
C ASN A 32 -34.35 -25.00 6.15
N ASN A 33 -33.29 -24.24 6.44
CA ASN A 33 -33.19 -23.46 7.68
C ASN A 33 -33.53 -21.98 7.42
N ARG A 34 -34.71 -21.55 7.88
CA ARG A 34 -35.23 -20.19 7.67
C ARG A 34 -34.27 -19.10 8.18
N VAL A 35 -33.64 -19.32 9.32
CA VAL A 35 -32.74 -18.33 9.95
C VAL A 35 -31.44 -18.23 9.15
N SER A 36 -30.82 -19.37 8.82
CA SER A 36 -29.60 -19.42 8.01
C SER A 36 -29.80 -18.82 6.62
N LYS A 37 -30.93 -19.14 5.98
CA LYS A 37 -31.35 -18.57 4.69
C LYS A 37 -31.47 -17.05 4.75
N ALA A 38 -32.20 -16.52 5.73
CA ALA A 38 -32.38 -15.07 5.89
C ALA A 38 -31.05 -14.35 6.16
N ASN A 39 -30.18 -14.94 6.98
CA ASN A 39 -28.85 -14.40 7.26
C ASN A 39 -27.94 -14.40 6.04
N PHE A 40 -27.95 -15.47 5.25
CA PHE A 40 -27.19 -15.58 4.01
C PHE A 40 -27.63 -14.52 2.98
N ILE A 41 -28.94 -14.39 2.74
CA ILE A 41 -29.49 -13.38 1.82
C ILE A 41 -29.10 -11.97 2.29
N ARG A 42 -29.24 -11.68 3.59
CA ARG A 42 -28.85 -10.39 4.17
C ARG A 42 -27.35 -10.11 4.03
N ARG A 43 -26.50 -11.13 4.13
CA ARG A 43 -25.04 -11.02 3.88
C ARG A 43 -24.77 -10.72 2.41
N CYS A 44 -25.37 -11.48 1.49
CA CYS A 44 -25.16 -11.32 0.04
C CYS A 44 -25.57 -9.95 -0.48
N LYS A 45 -26.65 -9.35 0.06
CA LYS A 45 -27.08 -7.98 -0.27
C LYS A 45 -26.04 -6.89 -0.02
N LYS A 46 -24.97 -7.17 0.74
CA LYS A 46 -23.88 -6.23 0.99
C LYS A 46 -22.81 -6.26 -0.10
N PHE A 47 -22.89 -7.23 -1.01
CA PHE A 47 -21.92 -7.44 -2.06
C PHE A 47 -22.52 -7.14 -3.44
N LEU A 48 -21.64 -6.76 -4.34
CA LEU A 48 -21.90 -6.60 -5.76
C LEU A 48 -20.87 -7.45 -6.51
N ILE A 49 -21.24 -7.98 -7.67
CA ILE A 49 -20.31 -8.63 -8.59
C ILE A 49 -20.13 -7.76 -9.83
N ASP A 50 -18.96 -7.80 -10.43
CA ASP A 50 -18.72 -7.29 -11.78
C ASP A 50 -18.84 -8.42 -12.83
N GLU A 51 -18.61 -8.07 -14.10
CA GLU A 51 -18.60 -9.01 -15.24
C GLU A 51 -17.54 -10.11 -15.12
N ARG A 52 -16.54 -9.92 -14.25
CA ARG A 52 -15.43 -10.86 -14.01
C ARG A 52 -15.62 -11.66 -12.72
N ASN A 53 -16.80 -11.61 -12.11
CA ASN A 53 -17.13 -12.31 -10.85
C ASN A 53 -16.28 -11.87 -9.65
N ILE A 54 -15.77 -10.63 -9.69
CA ILE A 54 -15.06 -10.02 -8.59
C ILE A 54 -16.07 -9.42 -7.62
N LEU A 55 -15.97 -9.78 -6.35
CA LEU A 55 -16.82 -9.22 -5.30
C LEU A 55 -16.37 -7.80 -4.92
N TYR A 56 -17.36 -6.92 -4.81
CA TYR A 56 -17.22 -5.55 -4.33
C TYR A 56 -18.17 -5.32 -3.15
N VAL A 57 -17.77 -4.44 -2.24
CA VAL A 57 -18.67 -3.85 -1.23
C VAL A 57 -18.89 -2.41 -1.61
N SER A 58 -20.16 -2.02 -1.79
CA SER A 58 -20.53 -0.62 -1.94
C SER A 58 -20.56 0.04 -0.58
N THR A 59 -19.82 1.13 -0.43
CA THR A 59 -19.94 2.01 0.73
C THR A 59 -20.32 3.40 0.27
N VAL A 60 -21.46 3.86 0.77
CA VAL A 60 -21.86 5.26 0.65
C VAL A 60 -21.11 6.04 1.71
N ARG A 61 -20.18 6.89 1.28
CA ARG A 61 -19.56 7.93 2.11
C ARG A 61 -19.73 9.26 1.36
N ASP A 62 -20.19 10.27 2.08
CA ASP A 62 -20.27 11.65 1.57
C ASP A 62 -21.07 11.78 0.26
N ASN A 63 -22.23 11.10 0.18
CA ASN A 63 -23.08 11.02 -1.04
C ASN A 63 -22.41 10.48 -2.31
N THR A 64 -21.20 9.93 -2.20
CA THR A 64 -20.51 9.23 -3.28
C THR A 64 -20.53 7.73 -3.03
N GLU A 65 -21.02 6.98 -4.01
CA GLU A 65 -20.96 5.53 -3.97
C GLU A 65 -19.54 5.08 -4.33
N LYS A 66 -18.78 4.64 -3.33
CA LYS A 66 -17.45 4.05 -3.57
C LYS A 66 -17.53 2.53 -3.46
N ARG A 67 -17.12 1.85 -4.53
CA ARG A 67 -16.99 0.39 -4.57
C ARG A 67 -15.59 0.00 -4.13
N ARG A 68 -15.50 -0.88 -3.14
CA ARG A 68 -14.24 -1.44 -2.66
C ARG A 68 -14.16 -2.91 -3.01
N ARG A 69 -13.08 -3.31 -3.68
CA ARG A 69 -12.84 -4.70 -4.06
C ARG A 69 -12.60 -5.55 -2.83
N VAL A 70 -13.29 -6.68 -2.74
CA VAL A 70 -13.06 -7.69 -1.71
C VAL A 70 -11.78 -8.45 -2.04
N VAL A 71 -10.88 -8.52 -1.06
CA VAL A 71 -9.64 -9.28 -1.13
C VAL A 71 -9.76 -10.44 -0.15
N PRO A 72 -10.01 -11.67 -0.62
CA PRO A 72 -10.13 -12.83 0.24
C PRO A 72 -8.84 -13.10 1.02
N LYS A 73 -8.95 -13.77 2.17
CA LYS A 73 -7.79 -14.09 3.02
C LYS A 73 -6.89 -15.18 2.39
N TYR A 74 -7.49 -16.13 1.67
CA TYR A 74 -6.77 -17.25 1.04
C TYR A 74 -6.02 -16.87 -0.24
N ASP A 75 -6.29 -15.70 -0.83
CA ASP A 75 -5.70 -15.27 -2.10
C ASP A 75 -4.39 -14.50 -1.83
N GLU A 76 -3.34 -15.24 -1.48
CA GLU A 76 -2.03 -14.69 -1.12
C GLU A 76 -1.37 -13.93 -2.28
N GLU A 77 -1.56 -14.39 -3.52
CA GLU A 77 -1.03 -13.75 -4.72
C GLU A 77 -1.64 -12.36 -4.93
N LEU A 78 -2.97 -12.25 -4.87
CA LEU A 78 -3.64 -10.95 -4.99
C LEU A 78 -3.26 -10.01 -3.86
N ARG A 79 -3.16 -10.52 -2.63
CA ARG A 79 -2.74 -9.72 -1.46
C ARG A 79 -1.34 -9.15 -1.66
N THR A 80 -0.41 -9.98 -2.10
CA THR A 80 0.98 -9.59 -2.39
C THR A 80 1.02 -8.53 -3.49
N LEU A 81 0.30 -8.75 -4.60
CA LEU A 81 0.23 -7.79 -5.71
C LEU A 81 -0.31 -6.42 -5.28
N ILE A 82 -1.31 -6.39 -4.38
CA ILE A 82 -1.84 -5.15 -3.84
C ILE A 82 -0.78 -4.46 -2.97
N LEU A 83 -0.10 -5.21 -2.09
CA LEU A 83 0.95 -4.64 -1.24
C LEU A 83 2.10 -4.06 -2.06
N GLU A 84 2.60 -4.78 -3.07
CA GLU A 84 3.63 -4.30 -4.00
C GLU A 84 3.20 -3.03 -4.74
N ARG A 85 1.97 -3.01 -5.27
CA ARG A 85 1.44 -1.85 -6.00
C ARG A 85 1.32 -0.60 -5.12
N PHE A 86 0.88 -0.75 -3.88
CA PHE A 86 0.61 0.39 -2.99
C PHE A 86 1.78 0.79 -2.11
N HIS A 87 2.77 -0.09 -1.94
CA HIS A 87 4.02 0.21 -1.23
C HIS A 87 5.18 0.44 -2.21
N ASP A 88 5.64 -0.59 -2.90
CA ASP A 88 6.86 -0.56 -3.70
C ASP A 88 6.72 0.38 -4.90
N GLN A 89 5.68 0.19 -5.71
CA GLN A 89 5.42 1.02 -6.90
C GLN A 89 4.97 2.44 -6.54
N ALA A 90 4.60 2.68 -5.28
CA ALA A 90 4.15 3.97 -4.79
C ALA A 90 5.27 4.79 -4.12
N ASN A 91 6.54 4.45 -4.38
CA ASN A 91 7.74 5.02 -3.78
C ASN A 91 7.86 4.74 -2.28
N HIS A 92 7.63 3.48 -1.88
CA HIS A 92 7.84 2.99 -0.52
C HIS A 92 7.15 3.85 0.56
N ARG A 93 5.87 4.16 0.35
CA ARG A 93 5.07 4.96 1.30
C ARG A 93 5.11 4.36 2.70
N SER A 94 5.02 5.24 3.70
CA SER A 94 4.91 4.81 5.10
C SER A 94 3.67 3.94 5.30
N TYR A 95 3.75 3.04 6.29
CA TYR A 95 2.66 2.14 6.67
C TYR A 95 1.27 2.80 6.67
N HIS A 96 1.11 3.94 7.37
CA HIS A 96 -0.17 4.65 7.45
C HIS A 96 -0.70 5.11 6.08
N LYS A 97 0.19 5.60 5.20
CA LYS A 97 -0.17 6.07 3.86
C LYS A 97 -0.50 4.91 2.93
N THR A 98 0.23 3.81 3.03
CA THR A 98 -0.03 2.56 2.28
C THR A 98 -1.38 1.99 2.67
N TYR A 99 -1.64 1.82 3.98
CA TYR A 99 -2.91 1.28 4.46
C TYR A 99 -4.10 2.18 4.07
N ALA A 100 -3.97 3.50 4.21
CA ALA A 100 -5.01 4.42 3.80
C ALA A 100 -5.38 4.24 2.32
N ALA A 101 -4.39 4.24 1.43
CA ALA A 101 -4.61 4.08 -0.02
C ALA A 101 -5.18 2.70 -0.40
N ILE A 102 -4.78 1.63 0.29
CA ILE A 102 -5.38 0.30 0.11
C ILE A 102 -6.84 0.33 0.55
N SER A 103 -7.14 0.87 1.73
CA SER A 103 -8.47 0.87 2.34
C SER A 103 -9.53 1.69 1.57
N GLU A 104 -9.08 2.62 0.73
CA GLU A 104 -9.92 3.40 -0.18
C GLU A 104 -10.50 2.55 -1.31
N ASN A 105 -9.74 1.56 -1.81
CA ASN A 105 -10.08 0.80 -3.01
C ASN A 105 -10.34 -0.69 -2.72
N HIS A 106 -9.84 -1.20 -1.60
CA HIS A 106 -9.86 -2.61 -1.25
C HIS A 106 -10.38 -2.82 0.17
N ILE A 107 -10.93 -4.00 0.43
CA ILE A 107 -11.35 -4.44 1.75
C ILE A 107 -10.85 -5.87 1.98
N GLY A 108 -10.28 -6.12 3.16
CA GLY A 108 -9.81 -7.44 3.58
C GLY A 108 -8.32 -7.58 3.84
N ILE A 109 -7.52 -6.59 3.45
CA ILE A 109 -6.14 -6.43 3.93
C ILE A 109 -6.17 -5.67 5.25
N THR A 110 -5.52 -6.20 6.28
CA THR A 110 -5.52 -5.61 7.62
C THR A 110 -4.34 -4.67 7.84
N GLN A 111 -4.39 -3.90 8.92
CA GLN A 111 -3.31 -3.00 9.30
C GLN A 111 -2.03 -3.76 9.64
N GLU A 112 -2.17 -4.87 10.35
CA GLU A 112 -1.07 -5.72 10.80
C GLU A 112 -0.31 -6.30 9.59
N GLU A 113 -1.02 -6.73 8.56
CA GLU A 113 -0.40 -7.26 7.34
C GLU A 113 0.38 -6.20 6.57
N VAL A 114 -0.18 -4.99 6.44
CA VAL A 114 0.55 -3.88 5.79
C VAL A 114 1.78 -3.51 6.62
N GLN A 115 1.66 -3.47 7.94
CA GLN A 115 2.78 -3.16 8.83
C GLN A 115 3.88 -4.21 8.72
N GLU A 116 3.53 -5.50 8.76
CA GLU A 116 4.47 -6.59 8.62
C GLU A 116 5.19 -6.56 7.26
N TYR A 117 4.44 -6.29 6.18
CA TYR A 117 5.00 -6.15 4.84
C TYR A 117 6.01 -4.99 4.74
N VAL A 118 5.63 -3.80 5.23
CA VAL A 118 6.51 -2.62 5.23
C VAL A 118 7.75 -2.84 6.09
N ASN A 119 7.63 -3.50 7.24
CA ASN A 119 8.76 -3.82 8.11
C ASN A 119 9.74 -4.82 7.46
N LYS A 120 9.25 -5.72 6.61
CA LYS A 120 10.07 -6.67 5.84
C LYS A 120 10.66 -6.07 4.57
N CYS A 121 10.22 -4.88 4.15
CA CYS A 121 10.73 -4.23 2.94
C CYS A 121 12.22 -3.90 3.10
N THR A 122 13.06 -4.56 2.30
CA THR A 122 14.52 -4.39 2.32
C THR A 122 14.93 -2.98 1.93
N ALA A 123 14.27 -2.38 0.94
CA ALA A 123 14.53 -1.00 0.50
C ALA A 123 14.24 0.01 1.60
N CYS A 124 13.11 -0.13 2.30
CA CYS A 124 12.77 0.71 3.46
C CYS A 124 13.80 0.57 4.57
N ARG A 125 14.20 -0.66 4.90
CA ARG A 125 15.18 -0.93 5.96
C ARG A 125 16.54 -0.30 5.65
N LEU A 126 17.03 -0.43 4.41
CA LEU A 126 18.30 0.15 3.98
C LEU A 126 18.28 1.69 3.98
N CYS A 127 17.13 2.31 3.76
CA CYS A 127 16.98 3.78 3.79
C CYS A 127 16.82 4.35 5.21
N GLN A 128 16.46 3.52 6.19
CA GLN A 128 16.30 3.93 7.60
C GLN A 128 17.62 3.90 8.38
N GLU A 129 18.67 3.26 7.85
CA GLU A 129 19.98 3.34 8.48
C GLU A 129 20.48 4.79 8.43
N PRO A 130 20.87 5.38 9.58
CA PRO A 130 21.19 6.78 9.68
C PRO A 130 22.47 7.06 8.91
N LEU A 131 22.37 7.60 7.69
CA LEU A 131 23.37 8.43 7.00
C LEU A 131 24.86 8.02 7.10
N GLY A 132 25.15 6.75 7.39
CA GLY A 132 26.49 6.26 7.67
C GLY A 132 27.16 5.63 6.45
N ASN A 133 26.38 5.32 5.42
CA ASN A 133 26.86 4.67 4.22
C ASN A 133 26.28 5.36 2.97
N ILE A 134 26.83 6.53 2.63
CA ILE A 134 26.67 7.20 1.34
C ILE A 134 27.45 6.41 0.27
N SER A 135 27.16 5.13 0.11
CA SER A 135 27.82 4.27 -0.89
C SER A 135 26.86 3.84 -2.02
N LYS A 136 25.57 4.20 -1.96
CA LYS A 136 24.59 3.92 -3.03
C LYS A 136 23.64 5.08 -3.38
N SER A 137 24.02 6.30 -3.00
CA SER A 137 23.33 7.52 -3.41
C SER A 137 24.11 8.15 -4.56
N THR A 138 23.48 8.37 -5.70
CA THR A 138 24.07 9.21 -6.74
C THR A 138 24.01 10.64 -6.24
N LEU A 139 25.19 11.25 -6.07
CA LEU A 139 25.36 12.65 -5.69
C LEU A 139 25.67 13.41 -6.97
N ASP A 140 24.84 14.38 -7.31
CA ASP A 140 25.07 15.26 -8.46
C ASP A 140 25.02 16.72 -8.02
N PHE A 141 25.92 17.53 -8.58
CA PHE A 141 26.06 18.96 -8.30
C PHE A 141 25.81 19.74 -9.58
N HIS A 142 24.74 20.53 -9.59
CA HIS A 142 24.50 21.51 -10.64
C HIS A 142 24.70 22.94 -10.11
N GLU A 143 25.43 23.75 -10.88
CA GLU A 143 25.58 25.18 -10.67
C GLU A 143 24.32 25.88 -11.20
N PHE A 144 23.70 26.74 -10.39
CA PHE A 144 22.50 27.49 -10.76
C PHE A 144 22.76 28.99 -10.76
N VAL A 145 22.02 29.67 -11.65
CA VAL A 145 22.19 31.06 -12.13
C VAL A 145 22.20 32.14 -11.03
N GLU A 146 22.89 33.24 -11.35
CA GLU A 146 23.41 34.40 -10.60
C GLU A 146 22.55 35.09 -9.50
N ASN A 147 21.28 34.73 -9.27
CA ASN A 147 20.43 35.38 -8.25
C ASN A 147 19.71 34.38 -7.35
N ASN A 148 20.38 33.91 -6.30
CA ASN A 148 19.83 32.90 -5.38
C ASN A 148 20.27 33.10 -3.92
N ASN A 149 20.14 34.32 -3.36
CA ASN A 149 20.37 34.62 -1.93
C ASN A 149 21.63 33.93 -1.33
N GLU A 150 22.75 34.04 -2.03
CA GLU A 150 24.07 33.46 -1.68
C GLU A 150 24.20 31.92 -1.79
N PHE A 151 23.17 31.19 -2.23
CA PHE A 151 23.22 29.75 -2.49
C PHE A 151 23.61 29.46 -3.95
N ALA A 152 24.86 29.10 -4.20
CA ALA A 152 25.40 28.82 -5.54
C ALA A 152 25.35 27.33 -5.96
N TRP A 153 25.01 26.44 -5.04
CA TRP A 153 25.10 24.98 -5.23
C TRP A 153 23.80 24.29 -4.84
N LEU A 154 23.45 23.21 -5.54
CA LEU A 154 22.37 22.32 -5.15
C LEU A 154 22.93 20.92 -4.90
N LEU A 155 22.84 20.45 -3.66
CA LEU A 155 23.16 19.06 -3.31
C LEU A 155 21.95 18.20 -3.59
N THR A 156 22.08 17.27 -4.52
CA THR A 156 21.04 16.26 -4.78
C THR A 156 21.48 14.90 -4.23
N CYS A 157 20.72 14.34 -3.31
CA CYS A 157 20.89 12.99 -2.80
C CYS A 157 19.76 12.13 -3.33
N VAL A 158 20.07 11.27 -4.30
CA VAL A 158 19.09 10.33 -4.86
C VAL A 158 19.33 8.94 -4.29
N CYS A 159 18.36 8.39 -3.56
CA CYS A 159 18.37 6.98 -3.24
C CYS A 159 18.03 6.19 -4.51
N THR A 160 19.02 5.48 -5.04
CA THR A 160 18.89 4.73 -6.30
C THR A 160 17.86 3.59 -6.22
N PHE A 161 17.55 3.10 -5.02
CA PHE A 161 16.56 2.04 -4.77
C PHE A 161 15.14 2.56 -4.63
N SER A 162 14.89 3.55 -3.76
CA SER A 162 13.53 4.06 -3.51
C SER A 162 13.11 5.21 -4.42
N LYS A 163 14.03 5.69 -5.28
CA LYS A 163 13.87 6.90 -6.12
C LYS A 163 13.54 8.16 -5.32
N PHE A 164 13.81 8.14 -4.01
CA PHE A 164 13.67 9.29 -3.13
C PHE A 164 14.77 10.31 -3.42
N LEU A 165 14.39 11.58 -3.57
CA LEU A 165 15.29 12.68 -3.86
C LEU A 165 15.22 13.71 -2.73
N ILE A 166 16.37 14.05 -2.17
CA ILE A 166 16.54 15.23 -1.32
C ILE A 166 17.39 16.24 -2.10
N ALA A 167 16.92 17.48 -2.17
CA ALA A 167 17.68 18.59 -2.72
C ALA A 167 17.90 19.66 -1.64
N VAL A 168 19.15 20.02 -1.38
CA VAL A 168 19.51 21.04 -0.39
C VAL A 168 20.29 22.17 -1.07
N PRO A 169 19.81 23.42 -1.04
CA PRO A 169 20.57 24.56 -1.55
C PRO A 169 21.75 24.85 -0.61
N MET A 170 22.91 25.13 -1.18
CA MET A 170 24.18 25.30 -0.48
C MET A 170 24.94 26.53 -0.99
N LYS A 171 25.61 27.24 -0.08
CA LYS A 171 26.45 28.41 -0.42
C LYS A 171 27.84 28.01 -0.94
N ASN A 172 28.39 26.90 -0.45
CA ASN A 172 29.72 26.40 -0.81
C ASN A 172 29.74 24.85 -0.80
N LYS A 173 30.54 24.22 -1.67
CA LYS A 173 30.83 22.78 -1.76
C LYS A 173 31.59 22.19 -0.56
N ASP A 174 32.32 23.00 0.21
CA ASP A 174 33.28 22.50 1.20
C ASP A 174 32.70 21.70 2.39
N VAL A 175 31.38 21.78 2.63
CA VAL A 175 30.72 21.01 3.72
C VAL A 175 30.92 19.50 3.56
N PHE A 176 31.16 19.02 2.34
CA PHE A 176 31.35 17.59 2.05
C PHE A 176 32.74 17.05 2.42
N LYS A 177 33.76 17.91 2.59
CA LYS A 177 35.09 17.44 3.04
C LYS A 177 35.04 16.84 4.44
N ILE A 178 34.08 17.25 5.27
CA ILE A 178 33.90 16.80 6.65
C ILE A 178 33.18 15.44 6.70
N LEU A 179 32.32 15.13 5.72
CA LEU A 179 31.56 13.88 5.65
C LEU A 179 32.34 12.73 4.98
N GLY A 180 33.29 13.04 4.09
CA GLY A 180 34.16 12.06 3.45
C GLY A 180 35.43 11.69 4.25
N SER A 181 35.76 12.43 5.31
CA SER A 181 36.99 12.22 6.10
C SER A 181 36.81 11.33 7.33
N THR A 182 35.59 10.93 7.69
CA THR A 182 35.33 10.09 8.86
C THR A 182 35.53 8.59 8.63
N SER A 183 35.86 8.15 7.41
CA SER A 183 36.06 6.73 7.09
C SER A 183 37.52 6.25 7.11
N ASN A 184 38.47 7.01 7.66
CA ASN A 184 39.89 6.60 7.72
C ASN A 184 40.61 7.05 9.00
N THR A 185 40.11 6.69 10.18
CA THR A 185 40.94 6.59 11.39
C THR A 185 40.34 5.57 12.36
N SER A 186 40.63 4.30 12.15
CA SER A 186 40.84 3.34 13.25
C SER A 186 41.99 2.45 12.85
N LYS A 187 43.12 2.67 13.54
CA LYS A 187 44.22 1.71 13.65
C LYS A 187 43.76 0.53 14.50
#